data_AF-A0A7S0ES55-F1
#
_entry.id   AF-A0A7S0ES55-F1
#
_cell.length_a   1.000
_cell.length_b   1.000
_cell.length_c   1.000
_cell.angle_alpha   90.00
_cell.angle_beta   90.00
_cell.angle_gamma   90.00
#
_symmetry.space_group_name_H-M   'P 1'
#
loop_
_entity.id
_entity.type
_entity.pdbx_description
1 polymer ?
#
loop_
_entity_poly.entity_id
_entity_poly.type
_entity_poly.pdbx_seq_one_letter_code
_entity_poly.pdbx_strand_id
1 'polypeptide(L)'
;NKFHGYRVVNRPYSVVQFLKSAAWRAIPEQYVYIAETDHLLMHALPNLASPGSPMAHVFGYMGANPAHAGIVKNAWPEGGADGYKRVQPIGPSPVVIHRDDLEKVATPWNDIAVWLKTNPEADSRLGWVIEMWGYSIAAAKVGLKHQEFRNFQVEPGGNSGGEQLRDFETKYWVFHYTYQFETMLDGKP
;
A
#
# COMPACT_ATOMS: atom_id res chain seq x y z
N ASN A 1 13.92 -13.01 -16.82
CA ASN A 1 13.67 -11.82 -15.98
C ASN A 1 13.16 -12.30 -14.63
N LYS A 2 13.88 -12.04 -13.51
CA LYS A 2 13.56 -12.58 -12.17
C LYS A 2 12.19 -12.22 -11.61
N PHE A 3 11.53 -11.21 -12.19
CA PHE A 3 10.21 -10.74 -11.76
C PHE A 3 9.09 -11.08 -12.75
N HIS A 4 9.38 -11.85 -13.81
CA HIS A 4 8.40 -12.27 -14.82
C HIS A 4 7.57 -11.10 -15.41
N GLY A 5 8.17 -9.92 -15.56
CA GLY A 5 7.50 -8.73 -16.08
C GLY A 5 6.65 -7.96 -15.07
N TYR A 6 6.63 -8.36 -13.79
CA TYR A 6 5.95 -7.63 -12.72
C TYR A 6 6.69 -6.32 -12.42
N ARG A 7 6.15 -5.20 -12.94
CA ARG A 7 6.77 -3.88 -12.82
C ARG A 7 6.52 -3.21 -11.48
N VAL A 8 5.47 -3.60 -10.76
CA VAL A 8 5.07 -2.98 -9.49
C VAL A 8 6.17 -3.08 -8.43
N VAL A 9 6.97 -4.17 -8.44
CA VAL A 9 8.15 -4.33 -7.55
C VAL A 9 9.21 -3.22 -7.68
N ASN A 10 9.18 -2.42 -8.75
CA ASN A 10 10.09 -1.27 -8.90
C ASN A 10 9.72 -0.11 -7.97
N ARG A 11 8.46 0.01 -7.55
CA ARG A 11 7.97 1.10 -6.68
C ARG A 11 8.79 1.23 -5.39
N PRO A 12 8.96 0.19 -4.55
CA PRO A 12 9.76 0.32 -3.34
C PRO A 12 11.21 0.70 -3.64
N TYR A 13 11.81 0.16 -4.71
CA TYR A 13 13.17 0.51 -5.09
C TYR A 13 13.29 1.98 -5.50
N SER A 14 12.32 2.52 -6.25
CA SER A 14 12.26 3.95 -6.59
C SER A 14 12.19 4.82 -5.35
N VAL A 15 11.40 4.44 -4.34
CA VAL A 15 11.34 5.15 -3.05
C VAL A 15 12.70 5.10 -2.35
N VAL A 16 13.34 3.93 -2.27
CA VAL A 16 14.70 3.81 -1.69
C VAL A 16 15.70 4.72 -2.40
N GLN A 17 15.66 4.83 -3.73
CA GLN A 17 16.56 5.72 -4.48
C GLN A 17 16.21 7.20 -4.24
N PHE A 18 14.92 7.54 -4.21
CA PHE A 18 14.48 8.91 -3.96
C PHE A 18 14.95 9.41 -2.59
N LEU A 19 14.84 8.58 -1.54
CA LEU A 19 15.29 8.93 -0.18
C LEU A 19 16.80 9.18 -0.09
N LYS A 20 17.61 8.64 -1.01
CA LYS A 20 19.07 8.91 -1.08
C LYS A 20 19.41 10.21 -1.81
N SER A 21 18.44 10.81 -2.51
CA SER A 21 18.68 11.97 -3.36
C SER A 21 18.92 13.26 -2.56
N ALA A 22 19.48 14.27 -3.22
CA ALA A 22 19.52 15.63 -2.66
C ALA A 22 18.12 16.26 -2.59
N ALA A 23 17.22 15.90 -3.50
CA ALA A 23 15.85 16.40 -3.53
C ALA A 23 15.09 16.03 -2.26
N TRP A 24 15.19 14.78 -1.80
CA TRP A 24 14.59 14.37 -0.53
C TRP A 24 15.11 15.17 0.66
N ARG A 25 16.41 15.44 0.71
CA ARG A 25 17.02 16.24 1.79
C ARG A 25 16.58 17.71 1.79
N ALA A 26 16.12 18.22 0.65
CA ALA A 26 15.67 19.60 0.51
C ALA A 26 14.19 19.82 0.89
N ILE A 27 13.39 18.76 1.04
CA ILE A 27 11.96 18.84 1.40
C ILE A 27 11.82 19.20 2.90
N PRO A 28 11.24 20.36 3.26
CA PRO A 28 11.07 20.76 4.65
C PRO A 28 9.88 20.07 5.35
N GLU A 29 8.91 19.57 4.58
CA GLU A 29 7.71 18.91 5.11
C GLU A 29 8.07 17.63 5.88
N GLN A 30 7.50 17.51 7.08
CA GLN A 30 7.70 16.33 7.95
C GLN A 30 6.81 15.15 7.55
N TYR A 31 5.81 15.38 6.71
CA TYR A 31 4.86 14.39 6.27
C TYR A 31 4.74 14.40 4.76
N VAL A 32 4.66 13.21 4.19
CA VAL A 32 4.51 13.04 2.75
C VAL A 32 3.32 12.15 2.43
N TYR A 33 2.68 12.46 1.31
CA TYR A 33 1.61 11.66 0.74
C TYR A 33 2.20 10.75 -0.35
N ILE A 34 2.06 9.44 -0.18
CA ILE A 34 2.38 8.45 -1.20
C ILE A 34 1.09 8.16 -1.96
N ALA A 35 1.15 8.41 -3.28
CA ALA A 35 0.01 8.30 -4.20
C ALA A 35 0.31 7.34 -5.34
N GLU A 36 -0.74 6.82 -5.96
CA GLU A 36 -0.67 6.18 -7.28
C GLU A 36 -0.97 7.23 -8.37
N THR A 37 -0.53 6.98 -9.60
CA THR A 37 -0.65 7.96 -10.71
C THR A 37 -2.08 8.17 -11.19
N ASP A 38 -2.96 7.25 -10.85
CA ASP A 38 -4.40 7.22 -11.08
C ASP A 38 -5.20 7.70 -9.86
N HIS A 39 -4.55 8.31 -8.86
CA HIS A 39 -5.23 9.02 -7.78
C HIS A 39 -5.60 10.44 -8.19
N LEU A 40 -6.89 10.76 -8.06
CA LEU A 40 -7.42 12.12 -8.16
C LEU A 40 -7.77 12.63 -6.74
N LEU A 41 -7.15 13.74 -6.35
CA LEU A 41 -7.48 14.40 -5.08
C LEU A 41 -8.80 15.18 -5.24
N MET A 42 -9.80 14.79 -4.47
CA MET A 42 -11.14 15.39 -4.48
C MET A 42 -11.23 16.59 -3.54
N HIS A 43 -10.46 16.55 -2.45
CA HIS A 43 -10.40 17.58 -1.42
C HIS A 43 -8.96 17.76 -0.92
N ALA A 44 -8.71 18.86 -0.22
CA ALA A 44 -7.46 19.00 0.55
C ALA A 44 -7.34 17.85 1.56
N LEU A 45 -6.20 17.16 1.55
CA LEU A 45 -5.98 16.04 2.45
C LEU A 45 -5.75 16.55 3.88
N PRO A 46 -6.52 16.06 4.88
CA PRO A 46 -6.16 16.29 6.26
C PRO A 46 -4.90 15.47 6.59
N ASN A 47 -4.07 15.98 7.49
CA ASN A 47 -2.97 15.20 8.05
C ASN A 47 -3.38 14.69 9.44
N LEU A 48 -3.84 13.43 9.50
CA LEU A 48 -4.12 12.73 10.76
C LEU A 48 -2.97 11.79 11.17
N ALA A 49 -1.86 11.81 10.43
CA ALA A 49 -0.71 10.97 10.70
C ALA A 49 0.12 11.52 11.86
N SER A 50 0.74 10.63 12.63
CA SER A 50 1.76 10.97 13.63
C SER A 50 2.94 10.01 13.53
N PRO A 51 4.12 10.35 14.10
CA PRO A 51 5.24 9.43 14.12
C PRO A 51 4.85 8.06 14.71
N GLY A 52 5.18 6.99 14.00
CA GLY A 52 4.79 5.61 14.30
C GLY A 52 3.37 5.22 13.87
N SER A 53 2.55 6.19 13.43
CA SER A 53 1.11 6.02 13.21
C SER A 53 0.62 6.71 11.92
N PRO A 54 0.99 6.18 10.73
CA PRO A 54 0.62 6.79 9.44
C PRO A 54 -0.89 6.70 9.17
N MET A 55 -1.42 7.61 8.37
CA MET A 55 -2.82 7.60 7.93
C MET A 55 -2.93 6.83 6.61
N ALA A 56 -3.80 5.82 6.51
CA ALA A 56 -3.89 4.96 5.32
C ALA A 56 -5.30 4.48 5.00
N HIS A 57 -5.47 4.00 3.77
CA HIS A 57 -6.64 3.25 3.35
C HIS A 57 -6.49 1.75 3.68
N VAL A 58 -7.59 1.11 4.08
CA VAL A 58 -7.65 -0.32 4.39
C VAL A 58 -8.15 -1.09 3.17
N PHE A 59 -7.35 -2.05 2.71
CA PHE A 59 -7.68 -2.98 1.65
C PHE A 59 -8.22 -4.28 2.26
N GLY A 60 -9.54 -4.38 2.43
CA GLY A 60 -10.18 -5.49 3.15
C GLY A 60 -9.82 -6.91 2.65
N TYR A 61 -9.42 -7.05 1.38
CA TYR A 61 -8.96 -8.31 0.81
C TYR A 61 -7.54 -8.73 1.24
N MET A 62 -6.77 -7.86 1.89
CA MET A 62 -5.40 -8.13 2.40
C MET A 62 -5.36 -8.60 3.86
N GLY A 63 -6.47 -9.11 4.41
CA GLY A 63 -6.52 -9.58 5.80
C GLY A 63 -5.58 -10.75 6.06
N ALA A 64 -4.48 -10.51 6.78
CA ALA A 64 -3.59 -11.57 7.24
C ALA A 64 -4.33 -12.56 8.15
N ASN A 65 -4.04 -13.85 7.99
CA ASN A 65 -4.74 -14.94 8.68
C ASN A 65 -3.74 -16.10 8.90
N PRO A 66 -4.09 -17.16 9.66
CA PRO A 66 -3.15 -18.24 9.97
C PRO A 66 -2.49 -18.90 8.75
N ALA A 67 -3.14 -18.90 7.59
CA ALA A 67 -2.56 -19.46 6.37
C ALA A 67 -1.34 -18.65 5.89
N HIS A 68 -1.24 -17.36 6.23
CA HIS A 68 -0.13 -16.49 5.87
C HIS A 68 1.05 -16.57 6.84
N ALA A 69 0.90 -17.24 8.00
CA ALA A 69 1.89 -17.23 9.07
C ALA A 69 3.27 -17.72 8.62
N GLY A 70 3.34 -18.77 7.80
CA GLY A 70 4.60 -19.29 7.26
C GLY A 70 5.32 -18.29 6.36
N ILE A 71 4.61 -17.68 5.41
CA ILE A 71 5.16 -16.66 4.50
C ILE A 71 5.64 -15.45 5.29
N VAL A 72 4.82 -14.92 6.20
CA VAL A 72 5.18 -13.75 7.01
C VAL A 72 6.37 -14.04 7.91
N LYS A 73 6.42 -15.21 8.56
CA LYS A 73 7.56 -15.61 9.39
C LYS A 73 8.85 -15.73 8.57
N ASN A 74 8.78 -16.23 7.34
CA ASN A 74 9.97 -16.35 6.49
C ASN A 74 10.45 -14.98 5.97
N ALA A 75 9.51 -14.07 5.66
CA ALA A 75 9.82 -12.69 5.27
C ALA A 75 10.31 -11.82 6.46
N TRP A 76 9.85 -12.12 7.67
CA TRP A 76 10.18 -11.43 8.91
C TRP A 76 10.35 -12.43 10.07
N PRO A 77 11.53 -13.07 10.17
CA PRO A 77 11.80 -14.10 11.18
C PRO A 77 11.67 -13.61 12.63
N GLU A 78 12.08 -12.38 12.91
CA GLU A 78 11.97 -11.74 14.23
C GLU A 78 10.51 -11.56 14.66
N GLY A 79 9.57 -11.63 13.71
CA GLY A 79 8.13 -11.61 13.99
C GLY A 79 7.60 -12.90 14.60
N GLY A 80 8.32 -14.02 14.46
CA GLY A 80 7.89 -15.32 14.95
C GLY A 80 6.60 -15.84 14.30
N ALA A 81 6.00 -16.87 14.91
CA ALA A 81 4.77 -17.50 14.40
C ALA A 81 3.54 -16.57 14.46
N ASP A 82 3.56 -15.57 15.35
CA ASP A 82 2.47 -14.61 15.53
C ASP A 82 2.66 -13.31 14.77
N GLY A 83 3.76 -13.14 14.02
CA GLY A 83 4.07 -11.91 13.29
C GLY A 83 2.94 -11.48 12.35
N TYR A 84 2.24 -12.43 11.73
CA TYR A 84 1.11 -12.16 10.82
C TYR A 84 -0.05 -11.41 11.50
N LYS A 85 -0.23 -11.55 12.82
CA LYS A 85 -1.28 -10.83 13.57
C LYS A 85 -1.04 -9.33 13.64
N ARG A 86 0.19 -8.89 13.36
CA ARG A 86 0.58 -7.47 13.32
C ARG A 86 0.55 -6.87 11.92
N VAL A 87 0.33 -7.69 10.89
CA VAL A 87 0.27 -7.22 9.50
C VAL A 87 -1.12 -6.65 9.26
N GLN A 88 -1.18 -5.33 9.07
CA GLN A 88 -2.43 -4.64 8.78
C GLN A 88 -2.80 -4.81 7.29
N PRO A 89 -4.09 -4.85 6.95
CA PRO A 89 -4.57 -4.93 5.56
C PRO A 89 -4.43 -3.57 4.85
N ILE A 90 -3.19 -3.06 4.72
CA ILE A 90 -2.87 -1.74 4.17
C ILE A 90 -1.79 -1.86 3.10
N GLY A 91 -1.80 -0.97 2.11
CA GLY A 91 -0.76 -0.84 1.10
C GLY A 91 0.11 0.40 1.30
N PRO A 92 1.10 0.65 0.43
CA PRO A 92 1.93 1.85 0.47
C PRO A 92 1.22 3.10 -0.04
N SER A 93 0.03 2.96 -0.64
CA SER A 93 -0.74 4.05 -1.22
C SER A 93 -2.25 3.74 -1.13
N PRO A 94 -3.12 4.72 -0.85
CA PRO A 94 -2.79 6.07 -0.38
C PRO A 94 -2.33 6.04 1.09
N VAL A 95 -1.21 6.70 1.37
CA VAL A 95 -0.67 6.82 2.74
C VAL A 95 -0.13 8.23 2.98
N VAL A 96 -0.47 8.82 4.12
CA VAL A 96 0.25 9.98 4.67
C VAL A 96 1.13 9.50 5.82
N ILE A 97 2.45 9.71 5.71
CA ILE A 97 3.46 9.14 6.60
C ILE A 97 4.48 10.20 7.01
N HIS A 98 4.96 10.11 8.26
CA HIS A 98 6.07 10.93 8.72
C HIS A 98 7.37 10.54 7.99
N ARG A 99 8.18 11.52 7.63
CA ARG A 99 9.45 11.37 6.91
C ARG A 99 10.35 10.28 7.50
N ASP A 100 10.61 10.35 8.81
CA ASP A 100 11.48 9.37 9.49
C ASP A 100 10.93 7.93 9.41
N ASP A 101 9.61 7.77 9.36
CA ASP A 101 8.99 6.46 9.27
C ASP A 101 9.04 5.91 7.84
N LEU A 102 8.91 6.79 6.84
CA LEU A 102 9.17 6.42 5.44
C LEU A 102 10.63 5.98 5.26
N GLU A 103 11.58 6.70 5.85
CA GLU A 103 13.00 6.34 5.82
C GLU A 103 13.25 4.98 6.48
N LYS A 104 12.61 4.69 7.61
CA LYS A 104 12.72 3.38 8.30
C LYS A 104 12.13 2.24 7.48
N VAL A 105 10.96 2.43 6.85
CA VAL A 105 10.22 1.34 6.19
C VAL A 105 10.69 1.05 4.77
N ALA A 106 11.26 2.03 4.05
CA ALA A 106 11.51 1.92 2.62
C ALA A 106 12.45 0.76 2.23
N THR A 107 13.58 0.58 2.92
CA THR A 107 14.50 -0.54 2.62
C THR A 107 13.88 -1.89 3.00
N PRO A 108 13.33 -2.09 4.21
CA PRO A 108 12.59 -3.31 4.53
C PRO A 108 11.46 -3.63 3.54
N TRP A 109 10.71 -2.63 3.08
CA TRP A 109 9.65 -2.78 2.08
C TRP A 109 10.21 -3.32 0.77
N ASN A 110 11.28 -2.73 0.23
CA ASN A 110 11.95 -3.24 -0.97
C ASN A 110 12.40 -4.69 -0.81
N ASP A 111 13.12 -4.99 0.26
CA ASP A 111 13.76 -6.29 0.43
C ASP A 111 12.73 -7.39 0.59
N ILE A 112 11.66 -7.12 1.36
CA ILE A 112 10.56 -8.05 1.54
C ILE A 112 9.78 -8.21 0.24
N ALA A 113 9.44 -7.12 -0.48
CA ALA A 113 8.70 -7.21 -1.75
C ALA A 113 9.47 -8.05 -2.80
N VAL A 114 10.79 -7.87 -2.89
CA VAL A 114 11.66 -8.67 -3.77
C VAL A 114 11.69 -10.13 -3.32
N TRP A 115 11.82 -10.39 -2.02
CA TRP A 115 11.82 -11.75 -1.49
C TRP A 115 10.50 -12.46 -1.78
N LEU A 116 9.37 -11.82 -1.48
CA LEU A 116 8.04 -12.37 -1.76
C LEU A 116 7.87 -12.69 -3.24
N LYS A 117 8.26 -11.77 -4.13
CA LYS A 117 8.11 -11.98 -5.57
C LYS A 117 9.02 -13.08 -6.14
N THR A 118 10.15 -13.34 -5.50
CA THR A 118 11.11 -14.38 -5.95
C THR A 118 10.90 -15.72 -5.26
N ASN A 119 10.04 -15.79 -4.24
CA ASN A 119 9.63 -17.01 -3.57
C ASN A 119 8.38 -17.61 -4.28
N PRO A 120 8.46 -18.83 -4.85
CA PRO A 120 7.35 -19.42 -5.61
C PRO A 120 6.06 -19.63 -4.80
N GLU A 121 6.18 -19.96 -3.51
CA GLU A 121 5.01 -20.14 -2.63
C GLU A 121 4.33 -18.79 -2.39
N ALA A 122 5.10 -17.76 -2.05
CA ALA A 122 4.57 -16.43 -1.80
C ALA A 122 3.97 -15.80 -3.07
N ASP A 123 4.65 -15.90 -4.22
CA ASP A 123 4.17 -15.36 -5.50
C ASP A 123 2.84 -15.98 -5.92
N SER A 124 2.71 -17.30 -5.78
CA SER A 124 1.47 -18.02 -6.09
C SER A 124 0.32 -17.63 -5.16
N ARG A 125 0.59 -17.39 -3.87
CA ARG A 125 -0.45 -17.20 -2.86
C ARG A 125 -0.87 -15.75 -2.66
N LEU A 126 0.03 -14.79 -2.82
CA LEU A 126 -0.24 -13.36 -2.57
C LEU A 126 -0.65 -12.60 -3.85
N GLY A 127 -0.40 -13.18 -5.03
CA GLY A 127 -0.92 -12.70 -6.30
C GLY A 127 -0.44 -11.30 -6.69
N TRP A 128 -1.31 -10.54 -7.38
CA TRP A 128 -0.94 -9.25 -7.97
C TRP A 128 -0.55 -8.18 -6.96
N VAL A 129 -1.13 -8.22 -5.75
CA VAL A 129 -0.91 -7.25 -4.66
C VAL A 129 0.29 -7.61 -3.78
N ILE A 130 1.16 -8.51 -4.22
CA ILE A 130 2.32 -9.00 -3.46
C ILE A 130 3.29 -7.90 -3.02
N GLU A 131 3.43 -6.83 -3.80
CA GLU A 131 4.20 -5.65 -3.41
C GLU A 131 3.59 -4.98 -2.18
N MET A 132 2.26 -4.82 -2.14
CA MET A 132 1.55 -4.23 -1.01
C MET A 132 1.73 -5.07 0.26
N TRP A 133 1.71 -6.41 0.15
CA TRP A 133 2.07 -7.30 1.26
C TRP A 133 3.50 -7.06 1.76
N GLY A 134 4.42 -6.78 0.84
CA GLY A 134 5.78 -6.37 1.20
C GLY A 134 5.81 -5.12 2.07
N TYR A 135 5.00 -4.11 1.72
CA TYR A 135 4.85 -2.90 2.54
C TYR A 135 4.22 -3.23 3.90
N SER A 136 3.11 -3.97 3.95
CA SER A 136 2.41 -4.28 5.20
C SER A 136 3.30 -5.04 6.20
N ILE A 137 4.07 -6.02 5.70
CA ILE A 137 5.01 -6.80 6.54
C ILE A 137 6.18 -5.91 6.99
N ALA A 138 6.72 -5.07 6.10
CA ALA A 138 7.79 -4.13 6.43
C ALA A 138 7.35 -3.12 7.50
N ALA A 139 6.15 -2.55 7.36
CA ALA A 139 5.54 -1.65 8.34
C ALA A 139 5.41 -2.32 9.72
N ALA A 140 4.89 -3.55 9.76
CA ALA A 140 4.81 -4.32 10.99
C ALA A 140 6.21 -4.60 11.59
N LYS A 141 7.20 -4.91 10.73
CA LYS A 141 8.60 -5.17 11.12
C LYS A 141 9.25 -3.96 11.78
N VAL A 142 9.00 -2.75 11.28
CA VAL A 142 9.56 -1.51 11.87
C VAL A 142 8.67 -0.89 12.96
N GLY A 143 7.55 -1.54 13.31
CA GLY A 143 6.69 -1.15 14.42
C GLY A 143 5.64 -0.08 14.10
N LEU A 144 5.38 0.20 12.82
CA LEU A 144 4.33 1.15 12.41
C LEU A 144 2.94 0.57 12.66
N LYS A 145 2.02 1.43 13.12
CA LYS A 145 0.61 1.11 13.33
C LYS A 145 -0.26 2.11 12.59
N HIS A 146 -0.67 1.76 11.37
CA HIS A 146 -1.48 2.64 10.54
C HIS A 146 -2.85 2.89 11.16
N GLN A 147 -3.32 4.12 11.01
CA GLN A 147 -4.67 4.55 11.32
C GLN A 147 -5.50 4.45 10.04
N GLU A 148 -6.62 3.75 10.12
CA GLU A 148 -7.61 3.77 9.03
C GLU A 148 -8.22 5.16 8.93
N PHE A 149 -8.12 5.76 7.74
CA PHE A 149 -8.90 6.95 7.43
C PHE A 149 -10.14 6.55 6.63
N ARG A 150 -11.28 6.59 7.31
CA ARG A 150 -12.57 6.22 6.72
C ARG A 150 -12.86 7.09 5.51
N ASN A 151 -13.30 6.46 4.43
CA ASN A 151 -13.56 7.08 3.13
C ASN A 151 -12.33 7.79 2.50
N PHE A 152 -11.10 7.48 2.94
CA PHE A 152 -9.90 8.09 2.35
C PHE A 152 -9.86 7.91 0.83
N GLN A 153 -10.16 6.70 0.36
CA GLN A 153 -10.23 6.36 -1.04
C GLN A 153 -11.54 5.67 -1.40
N VAL A 154 -11.98 5.88 -2.63
CA VAL A 154 -13.01 5.10 -3.30
C VAL A 154 -12.51 4.64 -4.67
N GLU A 155 -12.88 3.41 -5.02
CA GLU A 155 -12.57 2.78 -6.32
C GLU A 155 -13.90 2.43 -7.00
N PRO A 156 -14.64 3.42 -7.53
CA PRO A 156 -15.87 3.18 -8.25
C PRO A 156 -15.59 2.68 -9.67
N GLY A 157 -16.63 2.16 -10.31
CA GLY A 157 -16.63 1.60 -11.64
C GLY A 157 -17.99 1.59 -12.30
N GLY A 158 -18.07 1.09 -13.53
CA GLY A 158 -19.32 1.02 -14.28
C GLY A 158 -20.40 0.15 -13.64
N ASN A 159 -20.02 -0.76 -12.72
CA ASN A 159 -20.92 -1.60 -11.94
C ASN A 159 -21.12 -1.10 -10.48
N SER A 160 -20.62 0.09 -10.13
CA SER A 160 -20.78 0.64 -8.78
C SER A 160 -22.25 0.89 -8.43
N GLY A 161 -22.68 0.35 -7.30
CA GLY A 161 -24.02 0.56 -6.79
C GLY A 161 -24.24 1.98 -6.23
N GLY A 162 -25.51 2.39 -6.16
CA GLY A 162 -25.90 3.73 -5.71
C GLY A 162 -25.45 4.10 -4.28
N GLU A 163 -25.16 3.13 -3.41
CA GLU A 163 -24.60 3.41 -2.09
C GLU A 163 -23.12 3.80 -2.12
N GLN A 164 -22.33 3.16 -2.98
CA GLN A 164 -20.91 3.48 -3.16
C GLN A 164 -20.75 4.90 -3.74
N LEU A 165 -21.64 5.27 -4.67
CA LEU A 165 -21.68 6.56 -5.35
C LEU A 165 -22.46 7.64 -4.59
N ARG A 166 -23.12 7.30 -3.48
CA ARG A 166 -23.86 8.28 -2.68
C ARG A 166 -22.89 9.30 -2.10
N ASP A 167 -23.22 10.58 -2.30
CA ASP A 167 -22.43 11.73 -1.84
C ASP A 167 -20.98 11.71 -2.35
N PHE A 168 -20.74 11.09 -3.53
CA PHE A 168 -19.40 10.86 -4.07
C PHE A 168 -18.49 12.10 -4.05
N GLU A 169 -19.04 13.26 -4.44
CA GLU A 169 -18.30 14.53 -4.55
C GLU A 169 -17.83 15.09 -3.21
N THR A 170 -18.39 14.64 -2.08
CA THR A 170 -18.11 15.20 -0.74
C THR A 170 -17.66 14.16 0.28
N LYS A 171 -17.88 12.87 -0.01
CA LYS A 171 -17.65 11.78 0.93
C LYS A 171 -16.21 11.28 0.96
N TYR A 172 -15.49 11.37 -0.16
CA TYR A 172 -14.19 10.74 -0.35
C TYR A 172 -13.09 11.77 -0.63
N TRP A 173 -11.88 11.49 -0.17
CA TRP A 173 -10.72 12.38 -0.38
C TRP A 173 -9.92 12.04 -1.64
N VAL A 174 -9.87 10.75 -1.97
CA VAL A 174 -9.15 10.22 -3.14
C VAL A 174 -10.13 9.43 -3.99
N PHE A 175 -10.23 9.80 -5.26
CA PHE A 175 -10.84 8.97 -6.27
C PHE A 175 -9.72 8.17 -6.98
N HIS A 176 -9.75 6.85 -6.84
CA HIS A 176 -8.84 5.96 -7.55
C HIS A 176 -9.44 5.60 -8.91
N TYR A 177 -8.91 6.22 -9.97
CA TYR A 177 -9.36 6.07 -11.34
C TYR A 177 -8.79 4.78 -11.96
N THR A 178 -9.38 3.65 -11.61
CA THR A 178 -8.86 2.31 -11.95
C THR A 178 -9.72 1.55 -12.98
N TYR A 179 -9.43 0.26 -13.15
CA TYR A 179 -9.89 -0.66 -14.21
C TYR A 179 -11.40 -0.69 -14.51
N GLN A 180 -12.25 -0.28 -13.57
CA GLN A 180 -13.69 -0.46 -13.72
C GLN A 180 -14.36 0.61 -14.62
N PHE A 181 -13.60 1.50 -15.22
CA PHE A 181 -14.08 2.42 -16.28
C PHE A 181 -13.78 1.92 -17.69
N GLU A 182 -13.04 0.81 -17.82
CA GLU A 182 -12.78 0.17 -19.10
C GLU A 182 -13.95 -0.73 -19.48
N THR A 183 -14.39 -0.66 -20.73
CA THR A 183 -15.39 -1.60 -21.25
C THR A 183 -14.71 -2.83 -21.83
N MET A 184 -15.23 -4.01 -21.53
CA MET A 184 -14.95 -5.25 -22.25
C MET A 184 -15.25 -5.08 -23.74
N LEU A 185 -14.71 -5.98 -24.59
CA LEU A 185 -14.95 -5.94 -26.05
C LEU A 185 -16.44 -6.02 -26.44
N ASP A 186 -17.31 -6.51 -25.55
CA ASP A 186 -18.76 -6.56 -25.74
C ASP A 186 -19.49 -5.29 -25.25
N GLY A 187 -18.76 -4.25 -24.85
CA GLY A 187 -19.30 -2.95 -24.44
C GLY A 187 -19.83 -2.89 -23.01
N LYS A 188 -19.67 -3.96 -22.23
CA LYS A 188 -20.02 -3.97 -20.80
C LYS A 188 -18.87 -3.46 -19.94
N PRO A 189 -19.13 -2.77 -18.82
CA PRO A 189 -18.12 -2.49 -17.81
C PRO A 189 -17.62 -3.77 -17.12
#